data_AF-A0A1T5I8Y5-F1
#
_entry.id   AF-A0A1T5I8Y5-F1
#
_cell.length_a   1.000
_cell.length_b   1.000
_cell.length_c   1.000
_cell.angle_alpha   90.00
_cell.angle_beta   90.00
_cell.angle_gamma   90.00
#
_symmetry.space_group_name_H-M   'P 1'
#
loop_
_entity.id
_entity.type
_entity.pdbx_description
1 polymer ?
#
loop_
_entity_poly.entity_id
_entity_poly.type
_entity_poly.pdbx_seq_one_letter_code
_entity_poly.pdbx_strand_id
1 'polypeptide(L)'
;MAHKQRSAASPVPESKVCASCGREMQWRSKWADNWDAVRYCSDACRRRGVTDVDRRLEETIIELLDKRAATSTICPSDAARAVGTKDDWRDLMEPARRAARRLVDAGVVDITQGGSVVDPSTARGPIRIRRHRP
;
A
#
# COMPACT_ATOMS: atom_id res chain seq x y z
N MET A 1 -16.25 -48.96 0.52
CA MET A 1 -16.50 -47.51 0.48
C MET A 1 -15.33 -46.83 1.20
N ALA A 2 -14.27 -46.45 0.50
CA ALA A 2 -13.09 -45.86 1.12
C ALA A 2 -13.38 -44.39 1.47
N HIS A 3 -13.41 -44.08 2.77
CA HIS A 3 -13.46 -42.70 3.26
C HIS A 3 -12.21 -41.96 2.79
N LYS A 4 -12.40 -41.05 1.84
CA LYS A 4 -11.37 -40.12 1.36
C LYS A 4 -10.97 -39.23 2.54
N GLN A 5 -9.83 -39.53 3.16
CA GLN A 5 -9.26 -38.72 4.22
C GLN A 5 -9.06 -37.29 3.68
N ARG A 6 -9.67 -36.30 4.34
CA ARG A 6 -9.37 -34.88 4.10
C ARG A 6 -7.98 -34.64 4.68
N SER A 7 -7.00 -34.47 3.81
CA SER A 7 -5.64 -34.07 4.20
C SER A 7 -5.67 -32.75 4.99
N ALA A 8 -4.80 -32.70 5.99
CA ALA A 8 -4.60 -31.57 6.89
C ALA A 8 -4.38 -30.25 6.13
N ALA A 9 -4.91 -29.15 6.69
CA ALA A 9 -4.77 -27.81 6.15
C ALA A 9 -3.28 -27.44 6.04
N SER A 10 -2.83 -27.11 4.82
CA SER A 10 -1.51 -26.48 4.61
C SER A 10 -1.40 -25.23 5.49
N PRO A 11 -0.22 -24.95 6.08
CA PRO A 11 -0.04 -23.73 6.85
C PRO A 11 -0.35 -22.52 5.96
N VAL A 12 -1.20 -21.62 6.46
CA VAL A 12 -1.45 -20.33 5.80
C VAL A 12 -0.11 -19.60 5.80
N PRO A 13 0.43 -19.23 4.62
CA PRO A 13 1.73 -18.61 4.59
C PRO A 13 1.65 -17.17 5.12
N GLU A 14 2.78 -16.66 5.59
CA GLU A 14 2.90 -15.29 6.12
C GLU A 14 2.37 -14.27 5.11
N SER A 15 1.67 -13.25 5.62
CA SER A 15 1.17 -12.15 4.81
C SER A 15 2.33 -11.38 4.20
N LYS A 16 2.13 -10.92 2.96
CA LYS A 16 3.13 -10.14 2.22
C LYS A 16 2.45 -8.95 1.58
N VAL A 17 3.19 -7.86 1.41
CA VAL A 17 2.71 -6.68 0.72
C VAL A 17 3.13 -6.70 -0.75
N CYS A 18 2.24 -6.27 -1.64
CA CYS A 18 2.52 -6.15 -3.06
C CYS A 18 3.55 -5.04 -3.30
N ALA A 19 4.73 -5.39 -3.82
CA ALA A 19 5.82 -4.45 -4.08
C ALA A 19 5.43 -3.30 -5.04
N SER A 20 4.37 -3.48 -5.83
CA SER A 20 3.88 -2.48 -6.78
C SER A 20 2.87 -1.53 -6.12
N CYS A 21 1.80 -2.05 -5.51
CA CYS A 21 0.67 -1.22 -5.06
C CYS A 21 0.59 -1.00 -3.55
N GLY A 22 1.44 -1.66 -2.76
CA GLY A 22 1.49 -1.56 -1.31
C GLY A 22 0.31 -2.20 -0.58
N ARG A 23 -0.58 -2.93 -1.27
CA ARG A 23 -1.67 -3.67 -0.60
C ARG A 23 -1.17 -5.02 -0.11
N GLU A 24 -1.70 -5.46 1.02
CA GLU A 24 -1.57 -6.83 1.49
C GLU A 24 -2.05 -7.81 0.41
N MET A 25 -1.25 -8.83 0.16
CA MET A 25 -1.53 -9.86 -0.83
C MET A 25 -2.38 -10.94 -0.19
N GLN A 26 -3.64 -11.03 -0.63
CA GLN A 26 -4.50 -12.17 -0.28
C GLN A 26 -3.93 -13.45 -0.93
N TRP A 27 -3.70 -14.47 -0.11
CA TRP A 27 -3.19 -15.76 -0.56
C TRP A 27 -4.05 -16.37 -1.67
N ARG A 28 -3.41 -17.07 -2.61
CA ARG A 28 -4.06 -17.80 -3.70
C ARG A 28 -3.43 -19.18 -3.82
N SER A 29 -4.25 -20.22 -3.97
CA SER A 29 -3.80 -21.61 -4.10
C SER A 29 -2.73 -21.81 -5.17
N LYS A 30 -2.81 -21.09 -6.29
CA LYS A 30 -1.83 -21.13 -7.38
C LYS A 30 -0.41 -20.65 -7.00
N TRP A 31 -0.23 -20.07 -5.81
CA TRP A 31 1.05 -19.62 -5.29
C TRP A 31 1.66 -20.59 -4.27
N ALA A 32 1.00 -21.74 -4.02
CA ALA A 32 1.45 -22.71 -3.03
C ALA A 32 2.91 -23.12 -3.23
N ASP A 33 3.33 -23.33 -4.48
CA ASP A 33 4.65 -23.87 -4.80
C ASP A 33 5.75 -22.79 -4.89
N ASN A 34 5.40 -21.50 -4.88
CA ASN A 34 6.37 -20.42 -5.14
C ASN A 34 6.11 -19.13 -4.36
N TRP A 35 5.42 -19.19 -3.22
CA TRP A 35 5.02 -18.02 -2.43
C TRP A 35 6.19 -17.09 -2.11
N ASP A 36 7.39 -17.62 -1.87
CA ASP A 36 8.60 -16.83 -1.57
C ASP A 36 9.06 -15.96 -2.72
N ALA A 37 8.82 -16.37 -3.96
CA ALA A 37 9.11 -15.58 -5.14
C ALA A 37 7.97 -14.62 -5.54
N VAL A 38 6.78 -14.75 -4.97
CA VAL A 38 5.63 -13.89 -5.32
C VAL A 38 5.81 -12.49 -4.72
N ARG A 39 5.97 -11.50 -5.59
CA ARG A 39 6.14 -10.08 -5.21
C ARG A 39 4.94 -9.18 -5.52
N TYR A 40 3.96 -9.66 -6.29
CA TYR A 40 2.88 -8.83 -6.81
C TYR A 40 1.51 -9.50 -6.67
N CYS A 41 0.50 -8.72 -6.28
CA CYS A 41 -0.86 -9.23 -6.10
C CYS A 41 -1.59 -9.58 -7.41
N SER A 42 -1.12 -9.11 -8.56
CA SER A 42 -1.74 -9.34 -9.86
C SER A 42 -0.75 -9.14 -11.02
N ASP A 43 -1.09 -9.68 -12.19
CA ASP A 43 -0.31 -9.46 -13.41
C ASP A 43 -0.28 -7.97 -13.80
N ALA A 44 -1.35 -7.22 -13.55
CA ALA A 44 -1.37 -5.77 -13.77
C ALA A 44 -0.35 -5.05 -12.87
N CYS A 45 -0.24 -5.44 -11.59
CA CYS A 45 0.77 -4.90 -10.69
C CYS A 45 2.19 -5.31 -11.09
N ARG A 46 2.38 -6.56 -11.56
CA ARG A 46 3.66 -7.03 -12.09
C ARG A 46 4.09 -6.23 -13.32
N ARG A 47 3.19 -6.03 -14.29
CA ARG A 47 3.47 -5.27 -15.52
C ARG A 47 3.73 -3.80 -15.27
N ARG A 48 2.97 -3.16 -14.36
CA ARG A 48 3.15 -1.73 -14.07
C ARG A 48 4.40 -1.44 -13.24
N GLY A 49 4.70 -2.28 -12.24
CA GLY A 49 5.76 -2.01 -11.27
C GLY A 49 5.56 -0.70 -10.47
N VAL A 50 6.65 -0.20 -9.91
CA VAL A 50 6.77 1.13 -9.28
C VAL A 50 7.47 2.05 -10.28
N THR A 51 6.85 3.19 -10.60
CA THR A 51 7.36 4.18 -11.57
C THR A 51 8.14 5.30 -10.87
N ASP A 52 8.79 6.18 -11.63
CA ASP A 52 9.46 7.35 -11.05
C ASP A 52 8.48 8.33 -10.40
N VAL A 53 7.28 8.47 -10.96
CA VAL A 53 6.19 9.24 -10.35
C VAL A 53 5.79 8.65 -9.00
N ASP A 54 5.73 7.32 -8.89
CA ASP A 54 5.43 6.65 -7.63
C ASP A 54 6.50 6.93 -6.56
N ARG A 55 7.78 6.91 -6.93
CA ARG A 55 8.92 7.23 -6.03
C ARG A 55 8.88 8.69 -5.61
N ARG A 56 8.63 9.60 -6.55
CA ARG A 56 8.51 11.02 -6.28
C ARG A 56 7.36 11.32 -5.32
N LEU A 57 6.25 10.58 -5.41
CA LEU A 57 5.14 10.68 -4.47
C LEU A 57 5.52 10.22 -3.06
N GLU A 58 6.35 9.17 -2.91
CA GLU A 58 6.87 8.75 -1.60
C GLU A 58 7.72 9.85 -0.96
N GLU A 59 8.70 10.37 -1.70
CA GLU A 59 9.56 11.48 -1.27
C GLU A 59 8.72 12.69 -0.85
N THR A 60 7.75 13.06 -1.69
CA THR A 60 6.89 14.23 -1.43
C THR A 60 6.00 14.03 -0.21
N ILE A 61 5.50 12.81 0.05
CA ILE A 61 4.74 12.51 1.27
C ILE A 61 5.61 12.76 2.51
N ILE A 62 6.85 12.26 2.51
CA ILE A 62 7.80 12.45 3.62
C ILE A 62 8.11 13.94 3.79
N GLU A 63 8.48 14.64 2.72
CA GLU A 63 8.79 16.07 2.78
C GLU A 63 7.63 16.93 3.31
N LEU A 64 6.40 16.65 2.87
CA LEU A 64 5.21 17.39 3.31
C LEU A 64 4.91 17.15 4.78
N LEU A 65 5.13 15.92 5.28
CA LEU A 65 5.02 15.63 6.70
C LEU A 65 6.13 16.35 7.47
N ASP A 66 7.36 16.32 6.97
CA ASP A 66 8.55 16.94 7.57
C ASP A 66 8.43 18.44 7.77
N LYS A 67 7.80 19.13 6.81
CA LYS A 67 7.50 20.57 6.90
C LYS A 67 6.38 20.92 7.90
N ARG A 68 5.72 19.93 8.52
CA ARG A 68 4.60 20.13 9.47
C ARG A 68 4.94 19.64 10.88
N ALA A 69 4.21 20.16 11.86
CA ALA A 69 4.30 19.71 13.26
C ALA A 69 4.14 18.19 13.37
N ALA A 70 4.79 17.56 14.35
CA ALA A 70 4.81 16.10 14.54
C ALA A 70 3.41 15.46 14.61
N THR A 71 2.42 16.22 15.09
CA THR A 71 1.04 15.77 15.22
C THR A 71 0.19 15.91 13.96
N SER A 72 0.70 16.63 12.95
CA SER A 72 -0.03 16.98 11.74
C SER A 72 -0.22 15.80 10.80
N THR A 73 -1.21 15.94 9.94
CA THR A 73 -1.52 14.96 8.89
C THR A 73 -1.58 15.64 7.53
N ILE A 74 -1.42 14.86 6.46
CA ILE A 74 -1.72 15.24 5.07
C ILE A 74 -2.80 14.30 4.50
N CYS A 75 -3.30 14.55 3.30
CA CYS A 75 -4.06 13.56 2.52
C CYS A 75 -3.34 13.22 1.20
N PRO A 76 -3.76 12.15 0.49
CA PRO A 76 -3.15 11.81 -0.80
C PRO A 76 -3.17 12.95 -1.82
N SER A 77 -4.18 13.84 -1.77
CA SER A 77 -4.24 14.99 -2.67
C SER A 77 -3.20 16.07 -2.39
N ASP A 78 -2.67 16.16 -1.17
CA ASP A 78 -1.58 17.09 -0.87
C ASP A 78 -0.32 16.68 -1.66
N ALA A 79 0.04 15.39 -1.61
CA ALA A 79 1.18 14.86 -2.36
C ALA A 79 0.95 14.89 -3.88
N ALA A 80 -0.24 14.48 -4.33
CA ALA A 80 -0.56 14.49 -5.75
C ALA A 80 -0.52 15.90 -6.37
N ARG A 81 -1.01 16.93 -5.67
CA ARG A 81 -0.94 18.33 -6.14
C ARG A 81 0.47 18.90 -6.12
N ALA A 82 1.34 18.39 -5.25
CA ALA A 82 2.73 18.81 -5.18
C ALA A 82 3.61 18.16 -6.26
N VAL A 83 3.25 16.96 -6.72
CA VAL A 83 3.95 16.25 -7.81
C VAL A 83 3.38 16.57 -9.18
N GLY A 84 2.05 16.62 -9.31
CA GLY A 84 1.35 16.88 -10.55
C GLY A 84 1.24 18.36 -10.90
N THR A 85 0.82 18.62 -12.13
CA THR A 85 0.42 19.93 -12.60
C THR A 85 -1.04 20.23 -12.20
N LYS A 86 -1.51 21.44 -12.53
CA LYS A 86 -2.89 21.87 -12.24
C LYS A 86 -3.95 20.94 -12.86
N ASP A 87 -3.64 20.33 -14.00
CA ASP A 87 -4.61 19.58 -14.80
C ASP A 87 -4.52 18.06 -14.60
N ASP A 88 -3.35 17.51 -14.23
CA ASP A 88 -3.13 16.06 -14.14
C ASP A 88 -3.14 15.47 -12.71
N TRP A 89 -3.10 16.30 -11.65
CA TRP A 89 -2.90 15.80 -10.29
C TRP A 89 -3.99 14.83 -9.84
N ARG A 90 -5.17 14.88 -10.45
CA ARG A 90 -6.28 13.95 -10.16
C ARG A 90 -5.94 12.52 -10.56
N ASP A 91 -5.20 12.32 -11.65
CA ASP A 91 -4.75 11.01 -12.11
C ASP A 91 -3.70 10.41 -11.17
N LEU A 92 -3.05 11.26 -10.36
CA LEU A 92 -2.10 10.86 -9.34
C LEU A 92 -2.76 10.44 -8.01
N MET A 93 -4.08 10.44 -7.90
CA MET A 93 -4.77 10.01 -6.66
C MET A 93 -4.46 8.57 -6.27
N GLU A 94 -4.65 7.61 -7.18
CA GLU A 94 -4.34 6.21 -6.87
C GLU A 94 -2.82 5.96 -6.74
N PRO A 95 -1.94 6.53 -7.59
CA PRO A 95 -0.50 6.55 -7.34
C PRO A 95 -0.11 7.06 -5.94
N ALA A 96 -0.68 8.17 -5.49
CA ALA A 96 -0.40 8.74 -4.17
C ALA A 96 -0.84 7.80 -3.04
N ARG A 97 -2.01 7.14 -3.19
CA ARG A 97 -2.43 6.09 -2.25
C ARG A 97 -1.43 4.94 -2.24
N ARG A 98 -1.01 4.43 -3.40
CA ARG A 98 -0.01 3.33 -3.49
C ARG A 98 1.30 3.69 -2.81
N ALA A 99 1.80 4.90 -3.01
CA ALA A 99 2.98 5.43 -2.33
C ALA A 99 2.79 5.42 -0.81
N ALA A 100 1.68 5.97 -0.32
CA ALA A 100 1.38 5.96 1.10
C ALA A 100 1.34 4.53 1.69
N ARG A 101 0.78 3.55 0.96
CA ARG A 101 0.76 2.16 1.42
C ARG A 101 2.14 1.52 1.50
N ARG A 102 3.00 1.77 0.51
CA ARG A 102 4.39 1.29 0.56
C ARG A 102 5.18 1.94 1.70
N LEU A 103 4.89 3.19 2.03
CA LEU A 103 5.47 3.85 3.21
C LEU A 103 4.94 3.30 4.54
N VAL A 104 3.69 2.81 4.60
CA VAL A 104 3.19 2.07 5.77
C VAL A 104 3.95 0.76 5.94
N ASP A 105 4.10 -0.01 4.85
CA ASP A 105 4.88 -1.26 4.84
C ASP A 105 6.34 -1.03 5.27
N ALA A 106 6.94 0.09 4.87
CA ALA A 106 8.27 0.51 5.29
C ALA A 106 8.36 1.05 6.74
N GLY A 107 7.24 1.14 7.48
CA GLY A 107 7.21 1.66 8.85
C GLY A 107 7.43 3.17 8.98
N VAL A 108 7.24 3.94 7.90
CA VAL A 108 7.53 5.38 7.85
C VAL A 108 6.30 6.23 8.20
N VAL A 109 5.11 5.78 7.79
CA VAL A 109 3.85 6.51 7.99
C VAL A 109 2.74 5.62 8.52
N ASP A 110 1.75 6.21 9.19
CA ASP A 110 0.44 5.59 9.40
C ASP A 110 -0.58 6.18 8.43
N ILE A 111 -1.53 5.34 8.01
CA ILE A 111 -2.77 5.79 7.36
C ILE A 111 -3.91 5.77 8.39
N THR A 112 -4.64 6.89 8.49
CA THR A 112 -5.75 7.05 9.43
C THR A 112 -7.04 7.51 8.77
N GLN A 113 -8.17 7.19 9.41
CA GLN A 113 -9.50 7.69 9.05
C GLN A 113 -10.28 7.97 10.34
N GLY A 114 -10.87 9.17 10.44
CA GLY A 114 -11.49 9.61 11.70
C GLY A 114 -10.52 9.68 12.89
N GLY A 115 -9.21 9.82 12.63
CA GLY A 115 -8.16 9.87 13.66
C GLY A 115 -7.55 8.51 14.04
N SER A 116 -8.23 7.41 13.73
CA SER A 116 -7.76 6.05 14.03
C SER A 116 -6.95 5.46 12.90
N VAL A 117 -5.91 4.68 13.22
CA VAL A 117 -5.16 3.89 12.23
C VAL A 117 -6.09 2.85 11.60
N VAL A 118 -6.02 2.71 10.28
CA VAL A 118 -6.86 1.78 9.51
C VAL A 118 -6.00 0.92 8.58
N ASP A 119 -6.52 -0.25 8.20
CA ASP A 119 -5.87 -1.08 7.18
C ASP A 119 -5.84 -0.31 5.83
N PRO A 120 -4.63 0.00 5.32
CA PRO A 120 -4.50 0.73 4.07
C PRO A 120 -4.98 -0.03 2.84
N SER A 121 -5.06 -1.37 2.92
CA SER A 121 -5.47 -2.24 1.81
C SER A 121 -6.97 -2.20 1.55
N THR A 122 -7.77 -1.90 2.58
CA THR A 122 -9.23 -1.94 2.53
C THR A 122 -9.89 -0.58 2.78
N ALA A 123 -9.16 0.41 3.30
CA ALA A 123 -9.68 1.76 3.55
C ALA A 123 -10.28 2.40 2.28
N ARG A 124 -11.54 2.84 2.38
CA ARG A 124 -12.29 3.50 1.31
C ARG A 124 -12.58 4.94 1.67
N GLY A 125 -12.58 5.81 0.67
CA GLY A 125 -12.88 7.23 0.87
C GLY A 125 -11.69 8.03 1.43
N PRO A 126 -11.94 9.23 1.99
CA PRO A 126 -10.88 10.12 2.45
C PRO A 126 -10.02 9.48 3.56
N ILE A 127 -8.71 9.44 3.32
CA ILE A 127 -7.73 9.00 4.30
C ILE A 127 -6.78 10.14 4.65
N ARG A 128 -6.18 10.06 5.82
CA ARG A 128 -5.09 10.92 6.26
C ARG A 128 -3.81 10.11 6.39
N ILE A 129 -2.68 10.76 6.17
CA ILE A 129 -1.34 10.18 6.30
C ILE A 129 -0.63 10.98 7.38
N ARG A 130 0.05 10.31 8.30
CA ARG A 130 0.86 10.93 9.35
C ARG A 130 2.17 10.16 9.51
N ARG A 131 3.19 10.79 10.11
CA ARG A 131 4.42 10.06 10.50
C ARG A 131 4.05 8.89 11.43
N HIS A 132 4.70 7.75 11.22
CA HIS A 132 4.49 6.58 12.06
C HIS A 132 4.83 6.91 13.51
N ARG A 133 4.03 6.38 14.44
CA ARG A 133 4.27 6.50 15.88
C ARG A 133 4.30 5.07 16.44
N PRO A 134 5.46 4.63 16.98
CA PRO A 134 5.57 3.32 17.60
C PRO A 134 4.71 3.22 18.87
#